data_AF-A0A2S9G3Q1-F1
#
_entry.id   AF-A0A2S9G3Q1-F1
#
_cell.length_a   1.000
_cell.length_b   1.000
_cell.length_c   1.000
_cell.angle_alpha   90.00
_cell.angle_beta   90.00
_cell.angle_gamma   90.00
#
_symmetry.space_group_name_H-M   'P 1'
#
loop_
_entity.id
_entity.type
_entity.pdbx_description
1 polymer ?
#
loop_
_entity_poly.entity_id
_entity_poly.type
_entity_poly.pdbx_seq_one_letter_code
_entity_poly.pdbx_strand_id
1 'polypeptide(L)'
;AENGWVRRPSHLDGMVDGLDDVVALAAQFSPERVEAATGVAARTVHRLAADLAEADRPVLYSRIGTCTQEFGTLATWLVFVLNV
;
A
#
# COMPACT_ATOMS: atom_id res chain seq x y z
N ALA A 1 9.60 8.09 -1.14
CA ALA A 1 9.08 7.56 0.12
C ALA A 1 10.09 7.84 1.22
N GLU A 2 9.68 8.49 2.31
CA GLU A 2 10.55 9.04 3.36
C GLU A 2 11.57 8.03 3.93
N ASN A 3 11.24 6.73 3.89
CA ASN A 3 12.05 5.65 4.47
C ASN A 3 12.72 4.73 3.43
N GLY A 4 12.60 5.00 2.13
CA GLY A 4 13.24 4.18 1.08
C GLY A 4 12.73 2.73 0.95
N TRP A 5 11.54 2.43 1.47
CA TRP A 5 10.98 1.06 1.51
C TRP A 5 10.48 0.51 0.17
N VAL A 6 10.33 1.35 -0.85
CA VAL A 6 9.89 0.92 -2.18
C VAL A 6 11.05 0.23 -2.89
N ARG A 7 10.89 -1.06 -3.17
CA ARG A 7 11.90 -1.87 -3.86
C ARG A 7 11.67 -1.86 -5.37
N ARG A 8 12.75 -1.97 -6.14
CA ARG A 8 12.73 -2.07 -7.61
C ARG A 8 13.61 -3.25 -8.04
N PRO A 9 13.11 -4.49 -7.92
CA PRO A 9 13.92 -5.66 -8.20
C PRO A 9 14.09 -5.83 -9.72
N SER A 10 15.29 -6.26 -10.15
CA SER A 10 15.66 -6.32 -11.58
C SER A 10 14.79 -7.24 -12.43
N HIS A 11 14.14 -8.25 -11.83
CA HIS A 11 13.24 -9.15 -12.56
C HIS A 11 11.91 -8.50 -12.96
N LEU A 12 11.63 -7.29 -12.47
CA LEU A 12 10.45 -6.48 -12.84
C LEU A 12 10.81 -5.30 -13.75
N ASP A 13 12.06 -5.21 -14.21
CA ASP A 13 12.50 -4.14 -15.09
C ASP A 13 11.66 -4.14 -16.38
N GLY A 14 11.04 -2.99 -16.67
CA GLY A 14 10.14 -2.82 -17.82
C GLY A 14 8.75 -3.46 -17.67
N MET A 15 8.43 -4.05 -16.51
CA MET A 15 7.11 -4.66 -16.22
C MET A 15 6.23 -3.78 -15.33
N VAL A 16 6.80 -2.75 -14.70
CA VAL A 16 6.10 -1.81 -13.81
C VAL A 16 6.13 -0.42 -14.43
N ASP A 17 4.94 0.18 -14.55
CA ASP A 17 4.75 1.56 -15.04
C ASP A 17 3.97 2.38 -14.01
N GLY A 18 4.23 3.68 -13.95
CA GLY A 18 3.50 4.62 -13.10
C GLY A 18 3.74 4.50 -11.58
N LEU A 19 4.72 3.72 -11.11
CA LEU A 19 4.97 3.54 -9.67
C LEU A 19 5.22 4.87 -8.93
N ASP A 20 5.97 5.78 -9.55
CA ASP A 20 6.25 7.11 -8.95
C ASP A 20 4.98 7.97 -8.87
N ASP A 21 4.07 7.86 -9.84
CA ASP A 21 2.79 8.57 -9.82
C ASP A 21 1.91 8.06 -8.69
N VAL A 22 1.88 6.75 -8.45
CA VAL A 22 1.14 6.16 -7.33
C VAL A 22 1.70 6.62 -5.99
N VAL A 23 3.02 6.66 -5.85
CA VAL A 23 3.68 7.20 -4.64
C VAL A 23 3.32 8.68 -4.42
N ALA A 24 3.28 9.48 -5.49
CA ALA A 24 2.88 10.88 -5.42
C ALA A 24 1.41 11.03 -5.01
N LEU A 25 0.51 10.23 -5.60
CA LEU A 25 -0.92 10.21 -5.24
C LEU A 25 -1.14 9.79 -3.79
N ALA A 26 -0.35 8.85 -3.27
CA ALA A 26 -0.45 8.39 -1.89
C ALA A 26 -0.03 9.45 -0.86
N ALA A 27 0.82 10.42 -1.24
CA ALA A 27 1.38 11.42 -0.32
C ALA A 27 0.30 12.26 0.41
N GLN A 28 -0.87 12.43 -0.20
CA GLN A 28 -1.98 13.16 0.42
C GLN A 28 -2.77 12.34 1.45
N PHE A 29 -2.49 11.04 1.62
CA PHE A 29 -3.22 10.13 2.50
C PHE A 29 -2.34 9.62 3.65
N SER A 30 -1.81 10.53 4.47
CA SER A 30 -1.03 10.13 5.65
C SER A 30 -1.91 9.31 6.62
N PRO A 31 -1.34 8.37 7.38
CA PRO A 31 -2.06 7.61 8.40
C PRO A 31 -2.90 8.48 9.35
N GLU A 32 -2.38 9.63 9.77
CA GLU A 32 -3.05 10.58 10.67
C GLU A 32 -4.28 11.22 10.02
N ARG A 33 -4.21 11.51 8.72
CA ARG A 33 -5.33 12.11 7.98
C ARG A 33 -6.46 11.12 7.78
N VAL A 34 -6.15 9.84 7.56
CA VAL A 34 -7.15 8.81 7.25
C VAL A 34 -7.69 8.10 8.50
N GLU A 35 -7.10 8.31 9.68
CA GLU A 35 -7.49 7.66 10.93
C GLU A 35 -8.99 7.85 11.24
N ALA A 36 -9.50 9.07 11.16
CA ALA A 36 -10.92 9.35 11.44
C ALA A 36 -11.87 8.70 10.43
N ALA A 37 -11.49 8.64 9.15
CA ALA A 37 -12.33 8.07 8.10
C ALA A 37 -12.32 6.53 8.11
N THR A 38 -11.19 5.92 8.48
CA THR A 38 -11.01 4.46 8.47
C THR A 38 -11.31 3.81 9.82
N GLY A 39 -11.26 4.58 10.91
CA GLY A 39 -11.28 4.06 12.28
C GLY A 39 -10.02 3.29 12.68
N VAL A 40 -8.97 3.31 11.84
CA VAL A 40 -7.70 2.63 12.11
C VAL A 40 -6.69 3.65 12.61
N ALA A 41 -6.20 3.44 13.84
CA ALA A 41 -5.23 4.34 14.44
C ALA A 41 -3.97 4.50 13.58
N ALA A 42 -3.45 5.72 13.41
CA ALA A 42 -2.27 6.00 12.58
C ALA A 42 -1.06 5.14 12.99
N ARG A 43 -0.85 4.95 14.30
CA ARG A 43 0.20 4.06 14.85
C ARG A 43 0.10 2.63 14.33
N THR A 44 -1.11 2.13 14.08
CA THR A 44 -1.34 0.77 13.58
C THR A 44 -0.90 0.67 12.13
N VAL A 45 -1.23 1.68 11.30
CA VAL A 45 -0.80 1.72 9.90
C VAL A 45 0.71 1.84 9.79
N HIS A 46 1.35 2.73 10.57
CA HIS A 46 2.81 2.87 10.61
C HIS A 46 3.50 1.56 10.96
N ARG A 47 3.03 0.88 12.02
CA ARG A 47 3.57 -0.42 12.42
C ARG A 47 3.42 -1.47 11.32
N LEU A 48 2.23 -1.60 10.73
CA LEU A 48 1.99 -2.58 9.66
C LEU A 48 2.83 -2.30 8.42
N ALA A 49 3.03 -1.03 8.06
CA ALA A 49 3.88 -0.64 6.93
C ALA A 49 5.36 -1.00 7.19
N ALA A 50 5.85 -0.76 8.42
CA ALA A 50 7.20 -1.16 8.82
C ALA A 50 7.36 -2.69 8.82
N ASP A 51 6.42 -3.42 9.46
CA ASP A 51 6.41 -4.89 9.50
C ASP A 51 6.44 -5.48 8.07
N LEU A 52 5.70 -4.88 7.14
CA LEU A 52 5.66 -5.29 5.73
C LEU A 52 6.99 -5.00 5.00
N ALA A 53 7.59 -3.84 5.23
CA ALA A 53 8.84 -3.43 4.59
C ALA A 53 10.05 -4.27 5.05
N GLU A 54 10.05 -4.70 6.31
CA GLU A 54 11.12 -5.46 6.95
C GLU A 54 10.98 -6.98 6.76
N ALA A 55 9.81 -7.49 6.39
CA ALA A 55 9.61 -8.90 6.13
C ALA A 55 10.52 -9.42 5.00
N ASP A 56 11.03 -10.65 5.15
CA ASP A 56 11.84 -11.31 4.12
C ASP A 56 11.02 -11.63 2.86
N ARG A 57 9.75 -12.00 3.05
CA ARG A 57 8.80 -12.37 1.99
C ARG A 57 7.39 -11.80 2.28
N PRO A 58 7.21 -10.48 2.16
CA PRO A 58 5.93 -9.84 2.44
C PRO A 58 4.88 -10.24 1.40
N VAL A 59 3.65 -10.47 1.87
CA VAL A 59 2.47 -10.62 1.02
C VAL A 59 1.30 -9.91 1.68
N LEU A 60 0.57 -9.14 0.89
CA LEU A 60 -0.72 -8.60 1.28
C LEU A 60 -1.84 -9.35 0.56
N TYR A 61 -2.84 -9.79 1.31
CA TYR A 61 -3.97 -10.54 0.77
C TYR A 61 -5.30 -9.90 1.18
N SER A 62 -6.26 -9.86 0.26
CA SER A 62 -7.57 -9.25 0.46
C SER A 62 -8.70 -10.11 -0.10
N ARG A 63 -9.92 -9.96 0.43
CA ARG A 63 -11.10 -10.80 0.13
C ARG A 63 -12.41 -10.02 0.21
N ILE A 64 -13.54 -10.72 0.26
CA ILE A 64 -14.92 -10.19 0.15
C ILE A 64 -15.10 -8.85 0.88
N GLY A 65 -14.61 -8.71 2.11
CA GLY A 65 -14.70 -7.46 2.88
C GLY A 65 -14.09 -6.21 2.23
N THR A 66 -13.08 -6.36 1.36
CA THR A 66 -12.42 -5.26 0.64
C THR A 66 -12.86 -5.14 -0.82
N CYS A 67 -13.35 -6.22 -1.45
CA CYS A 67 -13.69 -6.19 -2.88
C CYS A 67 -15.20 -6.02 -3.16
N THR A 68 -16.09 -6.26 -2.20
CA THR A 68 -17.54 -6.08 -2.36
C THR A 68 -18.06 -4.88 -1.57
N GLN A 69 -17.47 -3.71 -1.77
CA GLN A 69 -17.96 -2.43 -1.23
C GLN A 69 -17.76 -1.29 -2.24
N GLU A 70 -18.22 -0.08 -1.89
CA GLU A 70 -18.31 1.09 -2.78
C GLU A 70 -17.01 1.44 -3.52
N PHE A 71 -15.85 1.20 -2.90
CA PHE A 71 -14.51 1.49 -3.42
C PHE A 71 -13.73 0.22 -3.81
N GLY A 72 -14.43 -0.89 -4.12
CA GLY A 72 -13.85 -2.24 -4.04
C GLY A 72 -12.78 -2.48 -5.10
N THR A 73 -12.97 -1.86 -6.27
CA THR A 73 -11.98 -1.84 -7.35
C THR A 73 -10.68 -1.18 -6.90
N LEU A 74 -10.76 0.00 -6.27
CA LEU A 74 -9.59 0.73 -5.80
C LEU A 74 -8.87 -0.04 -4.68
N ALA A 75 -9.63 -0.53 -3.69
CA ALA A 75 -9.07 -1.30 -2.58
C ALA A 75 -8.38 -2.59 -3.06
N THR A 76 -8.96 -3.29 -4.05
CA THR A 76 -8.35 -4.48 -4.64
C THR A 76 -7.09 -4.13 -5.44
N TRP A 77 -7.12 -3.04 -6.22
CA TRP A 77 -5.97 -2.60 -7.00
C TRP A 77 -4.79 -2.19 -6.10
N LEU A 78 -5.03 -1.47 -5.00
CA LEU A 78 -3.98 -1.08 -4.04
C LEU A 78 -3.27 -2.30 -3.41
N VAL A 79 -3.96 -3.44 -3.28
CA VAL A 79 -3.33 -4.69 -2.84
C VAL A 79 -2.33 -5.19 -3.86
N PHE A 80 -2.61 -5.06 -5.16
CA PHE A 80 -1.63 -5.41 -6.20
C PHE A 80 -0.46 -4.44 -6.23
N VAL A 81 -0.71 -3.14 -6.05
CA VAL A 81 0.34 -2.12 -5.94
C VAL A 81 1.31 -2.42 -4.79
N LEU A 82 0.82 -2.92 -3.64
CA LEU A 82 1.69 -3.23 -2.50
C LEU A 82 2.46 -4.55 -2.64
N ASN A 83 2.05 -5.44 -3.55
CA ASN A 83 2.70 -6.73 -3.77
C ASN A 83 3.71 -6.73 -4.94
N VAL A 84 3.85 -5.60 -5.66
CA VAL A 84 4.78 -5.46 -6.79
C VAL A 84 6.15 -4.96 -6.35
#